data_AF-A0A528V5D9-F1
#
_entry.id   AF-A0A528V5D9-F1
#
_cell.length_a   1.000
_cell.length_b   1.000
_cell.length_c   1.000
_cell.angle_alpha   90.00
_cell.angle_beta   90.00
_cell.angle_gamma   90.00
#
_symmetry.space_group_name_H-M   'P 1'
#
loop_
_entity.id
_entity.type
_entity.pdbx_description
1 polymer ?
#
loop_
_entity_poly.entity_id
_entity_poly.type
_entity_poly.pdbx_seq_one_letter_code
_entity_poly.pdbx_strand_id
1 'polypeptide(L)'
;VIARSKDISEEIKGPSTKAPEQAVQGFLRKAGLSSIAEAHVHADPKKGDFYVAHIAKPGRAAEEIIAELVPGIIRDFPWPKSMRWGPASAKPGSLRWVRPLQSILCTFGPE
;
A
#
# COMPACT_ATOMS: atom_id res chain seq x y z
N VAL A 1 15.64 -4.35 16.87
CA VAL A 1 14.72 -3.38 16.23
C VAL A 1 13.64 -4.19 15.53
N ILE A 2 12.37 -4.00 15.85
CA ILE A 2 11.27 -4.69 15.15
C ILE A 2 11.17 -4.08 13.74
N ALA A 3 11.31 -4.90 12.70
CA ALA A 3 11.20 -4.44 11.32
C ALA A 3 9.75 -4.05 11.03
N ARG A 4 9.50 -2.78 10.67
CA ARG A 4 8.17 -2.26 10.31
C ARG A 4 8.29 -1.27 9.16
N SER A 5 7.23 -1.12 8.38
CA SER A 5 7.17 -0.04 7.41
C SER A 5 7.12 1.32 8.14
N LYS A 6 7.62 2.35 7.46
CA LYS A 6 7.57 3.73 7.96
C LYS A 6 6.13 4.22 7.94
N ASP A 7 5.74 5.00 8.95
CA ASP A 7 4.48 5.73 8.93
C ASP A 7 4.52 6.77 7.79
N ILE A 8 3.47 6.81 6.98
CA ILE A 8 3.38 7.71 5.83
C ILE A 8 2.30 8.74 6.13
N SER A 9 2.68 10.02 6.13
CA SER A 9 1.77 11.16 6.15
C SER A 9 1.74 11.78 4.77
N GLU A 10 0.57 11.78 4.15
CA GLU A 10 0.32 12.46 2.87
C GLU A 10 -0.64 13.62 3.09
N GLU A 11 -0.33 14.76 2.48
CA GLU A 11 -1.23 15.92 2.46
C GLU A 11 -1.83 16.06 1.07
N ILE A 12 -3.15 15.87 0.98
CA ILE A 12 -3.88 16.10 -0.27
C ILE A 12 -4.52 17.48 -0.19
N LYS A 13 -4.05 18.39 -1.05
CA LYS A 13 -4.66 19.70 -1.23
C LYS A 13 -5.91 19.55 -2.08
N GLY A 14 -7.02 20.01 -1.53
CA GLY A 14 -8.34 20.04 -2.13
C GLY A 14 -8.65 21.38 -2.80
N PRO A 15 -9.90 21.51 -3.29
CA PRO A 15 -10.39 22.74 -3.91
C PRO A 15 -10.60 23.85 -2.86
N SER A 16 -10.87 25.07 -3.32
CA SER A 16 -11.22 26.19 -2.43
C SER A 16 -12.52 25.92 -1.66
N THR A 17 -12.69 26.54 -0.50
CA THR A 17 -13.93 26.46 0.31
C THR A 17 -15.16 27.00 -0.42
N LYS A 18 -14.96 27.82 -1.45
CA LYS A 18 -16.03 28.37 -2.31
C LYS A 18 -16.26 27.56 -3.59
N ALA A 19 -15.56 26.43 -3.75
CA ALA A 19 -15.70 25.57 -4.93
C ALA A 19 -17.08 24.90 -4.97
N PRO A 20 -17.57 24.53 -6.16
CA PRO A 20 -18.84 23.82 -6.29
C PRO A 20 -18.81 22.49 -5.55
N GLU A 21 -19.97 22.09 -5.00
CA GLU A 21 -20.15 20.87 -4.22
C GLU A 21 -19.60 19.62 -4.94
N GLN A 22 -19.73 19.56 -6.27
CA GLN A 22 -19.19 18.44 -7.06
C GLN A 22 -17.66 18.31 -6.95
N ALA A 23 -16.92 19.41 -6.87
CA ALA A 23 -15.47 19.41 -6.71
C ALA A 23 -15.07 18.98 -5.29
N VAL A 24 -15.84 19.40 -4.29
CA VAL A 24 -15.69 18.98 -2.90
C VAL A 24 -15.91 17.48 -2.76
N GLN A 25 -17.00 16.94 -3.32
CA GLN A 25 -17.29 15.50 -3.30
C GLN A 25 -16.20 14.68 -4.00
N GLY A 26 -15.67 15.16 -5.13
CA GLY A 26 -14.53 14.54 -5.80
C GLY A 26 -13.26 14.51 -4.94
N PHE A 27 -13.01 15.59 -4.18
CA PHE A 27 -11.91 15.65 -3.22
C PHE A 27 -12.11 14.68 -2.05
N LEU A 28 -13.29 14.62 -1.44
CA LEU A 28 -13.60 13.69 -0.35
C LEU A 28 -13.37 12.24 -0.77
N ARG A 29 -13.83 11.87 -1.98
CA ARG A 29 -13.63 10.52 -2.52
C ARG A 29 -12.15 10.21 -2.75
N LYS A 30 -11.36 11.17 -3.24
CA LYS A 30 -9.91 10.99 -3.46
C LYS A 30 -9.14 10.92 -2.13
N ALA A 31 -9.55 11.71 -1.15
CA ALA A 31 -8.95 11.74 0.17
C ALA A 31 -9.38 10.57 1.08
N GLY A 32 -10.45 9.85 0.70
CA GLY A 32 -11.01 8.76 1.51
C GLY A 32 -11.72 9.25 2.77
N LEU A 33 -12.15 10.52 2.79
CA LEU A 33 -12.87 11.14 3.91
C LEU A 33 -14.38 10.95 3.73
N SER A 34 -15.08 10.65 4.83
CA SER A 34 -16.55 10.51 4.83
C SER A 34 -17.28 11.85 4.85
N SER A 35 -16.66 12.88 5.40
CA SER A 35 -17.25 14.21 5.57
C SER A 35 -16.21 15.32 5.38
N ILE A 36 -16.69 16.48 4.92
CA ILE A 36 -15.87 17.69 4.82
C ILE A 36 -15.39 18.20 6.18
N ALA A 37 -16.05 17.80 7.26
CA ALA A 37 -15.65 18.15 8.63
C ALA A 37 -14.30 17.53 9.04
N GLU A 38 -13.89 16.45 8.36
CA GLU A 38 -12.60 15.81 8.58
C GLU A 38 -11.48 16.50 7.78
N ALA A 39 -11.82 17.39 6.84
CA ALA A 39 -10.86 18.17 6.07
C ALA A 39 -10.51 19.47 6.81
N HIS A 40 -9.22 19.80 6.81
CA HIS A 40 -8.71 21.03 7.40
C HIS A 40 -8.84 22.17 6.40
N VAL A 41 -9.17 23.38 6.87
CA VAL A 41 -9.19 24.57 6.04
C VAL A 41 -7.92 25.37 6.27
N HIS A 42 -7.13 25.55 5.22
CA HIS A 42 -5.94 26.40 5.24
C HIS A 42 -6.21 27.66 4.43
N ALA A 43 -5.86 28.82 5.01
CA ALA A 43 -5.96 30.11 4.35
C ALA A 43 -4.65 30.43 3.61
N ASP A 44 -4.73 30.71 2.30
CA ASP A 44 -3.60 31.25 1.53
C ASP A 44 -3.94 32.70 1.10
N PRO A 45 -3.08 33.69 1.41
CA PRO A 45 -3.29 35.09 1.03
C PRO A 45 -3.51 35.34 -0.47
N LYS A 46 -3.06 34.42 -1.34
CA LYS A 46 -3.18 34.56 -2.80
C LYS A 46 -4.30 33.71 -3.41
N LYS A 47 -4.68 32.61 -2.77
CA LYS A 47 -5.63 31.62 -3.33
C LYS A 47 -6.95 31.53 -2.56
N GLY A 48 -7.07 32.22 -1.42
CA GLY A 48 -8.19 32.09 -0.52
C GLY A 48 -8.13 30.77 0.27
N ASP A 49 -9.20 30.49 1.01
CA ASP A 49 -9.27 29.29 1.85
C ASP A 49 -9.46 28.03 0.99
N PHE A 50 -8.72 26.97 1.30
CA PHE A 50 -8.78 25.68 0.60
C PHE A 50 -8.77 24.50 1.59
N TYR A 51 -9.36 23.39 1.15
CA TYR A 51 -9.39 22.17 1.95
C TYR A 51 -8.07 21.42 1.86
N VAL A 52 -7.64 20.79 2.96
CA VAL A 52 -6.48 19.92 3.06
C VAL A 52 -6.87 18.68 3.83
N ALA A 53 -6.60 17.51 3.27
CA ALA A 53 -6.76 16.24 3.96
C ALA A 53 -5.38 15.73 4.40
N HIS A 54 -5.20 15.54 5.71
CA HIS A 54 -4.02 14.90 6.26
C HIS A 54 -4.31 13.40 6.40
N ILE A 55 -3.73 12.60 5.51
CA ILE A 55 -3.90 11.15 5.52
C ILE A 55 -2.68 10.55 6.20
N ALA A 56 -2.88 10.08 7.43
CA ALA A 56 -1.88 9.31 8.15
C ALA A 56 -2.13 7.82 7.94
N LYS A 57 -1.19 7.14 7.28
CA LYS A 57 -1.16 5.68 7.16
C LYS A 57 -0.13 5.16 8.16
N PRO A 58 -0.55 4.55 9.27
CA PRO A 58 0.39 3.94 10.19
C PRO A 58 1.14 2.81 9.48
N GLY A 59 2.43 2.73 9.76
CA GLY A 59 3.27 1.63 9.34
C GLY A 59 2.77 0.31 9.94
N ARG A 60 3.05 -0.77 9.23
CA ARG A 60 2.68 -2.14 9.61
C ARG A 60 3.93 -2.96 9.91
N ALA A 61 3.76 -4.00 10.72
CA ALA A 61 4.84 -4.95 11.00
C ALA A 61 5.31 -5.63 9.71
N ALA A 62 6.62 -5.83 9.54
CA ALA A 62 7.16 -6.41 8.32
C ALA A 62 6.64 -7.84 8.09
N GLU A 63 6.43 -8.59 9.16
CA GLU A 63 5.90 -9.96 9.15
C GLU A 63 4.50 -10.00 8.53
N GLU A 64 3.62 -9.06 8.90
CA GLU A 64 2.27 -8.98 8.34
C GLU A 64 2.29 -8.64 6.86
N ILE A 65 3.11 -7.66 6.47
CA ILE A 65 3.25 -7.24 5.07
C ILE A 65 3.75 -8.43 4.22
N ILE A 66 4.76 -9.15 4.70
CA ILE A 66 5.37 -10.27 3.99
C ILE A 66 4.42 -11.46 3.90
N ALA A 67 3.74 -11.80 5.00
CA ALA A 67 2.76 -12.89 5.03
C ALA A 67 1.59 -12.65 4.05
N GLU A 68 1.20 -11.39 3.84
CA GLU A 68 0.15 -11.01 2.91
C GLU A 68 0.65 -11.01 1.45
N LEU A 69 1.78 -10.36 1.17
CA LEU A 69 2.21 -10.08 -0.21
C LEU A 69 2.95 -11.24 -0.87
N VAL A 70 3.88 -11.87 -0.16
CA VAL A 70 4.81 -12.85 -0.75
C VAL A 70 4.10 -14.06 -1.35
N PRO A 71 3.06 -14.65 -0.72
CA PRO A 71 2.35 -15.77 -1.32
C PRO A 71 1.68 -15.45 -2.66
N GLY A 72 1.18 -14.23 -2.83
CA GLY A 72 0.62 -13.76 -4.11
C GLY A 72 1.72 -13.62 -5.16
N ILE A 73 2.79 -12.89 -4.81
CA ILE A 73 3.93 -12.66 -5.70
C ILE A 73 4.50 -13.97 -6.20
N ILE A 74 4.86 -14.93 -5.34
CA ILE A 74 5.52 -16.18 -5.77
C ILE A 74 4.62 -17.01 -6.71
N ARG A 75 3.29 -16.96 -6.53
CA ARG A 75 2.34 -17.71 -7.37
C ARG A 75 2.16 -17.10 -8.74
N ASP A 76 2.11 -15.77 -8.80
CA ASP A 76 1.78 -15.03 -10.02
C ASP A 76 3.03 -14.59 -10.80
N PHE A 77 4.22 -14.71 -10.19
CA PHE A 77 5.47 -14.32 -10.83
C PHE A 77 5.72 -15.14 -12.13
N PRO A 78 5.98 -14.48 -13.27
CA PRO A 78 6.14 -15.15 -14.55
C PRO A 78 7.54 -15.78 -14.67
N TRP A 79 7.72 -16.97 -14.10
CA TRP A 79 8.99 -17.70 -14.19
C TRP A 79 9.32 -18.09 -15.64
N PRO A 80 10.43 -17.59 -16.24
CA PRO A 80 10.79 -17.93 -17.63
C PRO A 80 11.04 -19.43 -17.83
N LYS A 81 11.58 -20.09 -16.79
CA LYS A 81 11.71 -21.54 -16.70
C LYS A 81 11.21 -22.00 -15.34
N SER A 82 9.95 -22.40 -15.31
CA SER A 82 9.31 -22.94 -14.11
C SER A 82 9.75 -24.38 -13.80
N MET A 83 9.74 -24.74 -12.53
CA MET A 83 10.00 -26.07 -12.00
C MET A 83 8.94 -26.45 -10.97
N ARG A 84 8.66 -27.75 -10.93
CA ARG A 84 7.89 -28.42 -9.88
C ARG A 84 8.86 -29.20 -9.01
N TRP A 85 8.73 -29.12 -7.69
CA TRP A 85 9.59 -29.83 -6.75
C TRP A 85 8.78 -30.36 -5.57
N GLY A 86 9.13 -31.56 -5.10
CA GLY A 86 8.49 -32.24 -3.98
C GLY A 86 7.10 -32.85 -4.30
N PRO A 87 6.58 -33.74 -3.42
CA PRO A 87 5.31 -34.46 -3.65
C PRO A 87 4.08 -33.56 -3.79
N ALA A 88 4.08 -32.39 -3.14
CA ALA A 88 2.99 -31.42 -3.24
C ALA A 88 2.81 -30.87 -4.66
N SER A 89 3.86 -30.91 -5.49
CA SER A 89 3.83 -30.42 -6.87
C SER A 89 3.09 -31.30 -7.87
N ALA A 90 2.66 -32.50 -7.44
CA ALA A 90 1.80 -33.37 -8.24
C ALA A 90 0.34 -32.87 -8.31
N LYS A 91 -0.08 -31.99 -7.38
CA LYS A 91 -1.45 -31.47 -7.32
C LYS A 91 -1.60 -30.22 -8.22
N PRO A 92 -2.75 -30.05 -8.90
CA PRO A 92 -3.08 -28.78 -9.55
C PRO A 92 -3.04 -27.61 -8.56
N GLY A 93 -2.55 -26.45 -9.00
CA GLY A 93 -2.41 -25.27 -8.14
C GLY A 93 -1.19 -25.27 -7.21
N SER A 94 -0.31 -26.27 -7.31
CA SER A 94 0.95 -26.31 -6.56
C SER A 94 1.88 -25.16 -6.97
N LEU A 95 2.63 -24.64 -6.00
CA LEU A 95 3.64 -23.61 -6.19
C LEU A 95 4.69 -24.03 -7.24
N ARG A 96 5.02 -23.12 -8.15
CA ARG A 96 6.08 -23.28 -9.16
C ARG A 96 7.28 -22.42 -8.78
N TRP A 97 8.48 -22.89 -9.11
CA TRP A 97 9.74 -22.24 -8.76
C TRP A 97 10.57 -21.91 -10.00
N VAL A 98 11.48 -20.94 -9.90
CA VAL A 98 12.49 -20.67 -10.93
C VAL A 98 13.57 -21.76 -10.97
N ARG A 99 14.17 -22.00 -12.14
CA ARG A 99 15.41 -22.78 -12.25
C ARG A 99 16.63 -21.89 -12.50
N PRO A 100 17.80 -22.23 -11.92
CA PRO A 100 17.99 -23.13 -10.76
C PRO A 100 17.63 -22.39 -9.46
N LEU A 101 16.85 -23.02 -8.58
CA LEU A 101 16.64 -22.52 -7.22
C LEU A 101 17.73 -23.09 -6.31
N GLN A 102 18.58 -22.24 -5.74
CA GLN A 102 19.68 -22.65 -4.86
C GLN A 102 19.32 -22.56 -3.38
N SER A 103 18.71 -21.44 -2.97
CA SER A 103 18.25 -21.23 -1.60
C SER A 103 17.12 -20.20 -1.57
N ILE A 104 16.30 -20.25 -0.51
CA ILE A 104 15.35 -19.20 -0.15
C ILE A 104 15.63 -18.88 1.31
N LEU A 105 16.03 -17.64 1.59
CA LEU A 105 16.29 -17.16 2.92
C LEU A 105 15.38 -15.96 3.19
N CYS A 106 14.70 -15.99 4.33
CA CYS A 106 13.95 -14.86 4.85
C CYS A 106 14.31 -14.70 6.32
N THR A 107 15.09 -13.67 6.62
CA THR A 107 15.57 -13.38 7.98
C THR A 107 15.08 -12.01 8.42
N PHE A 108 14.89 -11.87 9.73
CA PHE A 108 14.40 -10.65 10.39
C PHE A 108 15.31 -10.32 11.56
N GLY A 109 15.83 -9.08 11.60
CA GLY A 109 16.70 -8.60 12.67
C GLY A 109 18.20 -8.82 12.41
N PRO A 110 19.07 -8.39 13.34
CA PRO A 110 20.50 -8.66 13.25
C PRO A 110 20.74 -10.12 13.63
N GLU A 111 21.27 -10.86 12.66
CA GLU A 111 21.85 -12.20 12.83
C GLU A 111 23.00 -12.18 13.86
#